data_AF-A0A419R2D5-F1
#
_entry.id   AF-A0A419R2D5-F1
#
_cell.length_a   1.000
_cell.length_b   1.000
_cell.length_c   1.000
_cell.angle_alpha   90.00
_cell.angle_beta   90.00
_cell.angle_gamma   90.00
#
_symmetry.space_group_name_H-M   'P 1'
#
loop_
_entity.id
_entity.type
_entity.pdbx_description
1 polymer ?
#
loop_
_entity_poly.entity_id
_entity_poly.type
_entity_poly.pdbx_seq_one_letter_code
_entity_poly.pdbx_strand_id
1 'polypeptide(L)'
;MIELFIAASAASVSMPTKAEPTVDPSNWIMASDFPPINQAISNITYELTLNRQGKPDRCTIVFSSSSAELDAAVCGGAMKRARFRPAKDRNGAPAFFVRRERVGFVADESQTGDYRNEDADIVISLPEVPQNNSYLTEILLTMAEDGTLSDCAIRQSNAEPALDKLACEVASSPQIAAPIRDGNGNTVPGIRNYYVGFGNAPTLGAISR
;
A
#
# COMPACT_ATOMS: atom_id res chain seq x y z
N MET A 1 10.44 27.53 -51.27
CA MET A 1 9.88 26.29 -50.73
C MET A 1 10.42 26.18 -49.31
N ILE A 2 9.61 26.56 -48.31
CA ILE A 2 10.03 26.57 -46.90
C ILE A 2 9.53 25.27 -46.30
N GLU A 3 10.45 24.35 -46.00
CA GLU A 3 10.17 23.07 -45.33
C GLU A 3 9.92 23.35 -43.84
N LEU A 4 8.70 23.08 -43.39
CA LEU A 4 8.28 23.21 -41.99
C LEU A 4 8.66 21.92 -41.25
N PHE A 5 9.78 21.93 -40.54
CA PHE A 5 10.16 20.82 -39.67
C PHE A 5 9.26 20.80 -38.41
N ILE A 6 8.31 19.86 -38.37
CA ILE A 6 7.56 19.55 -37.14
C ILE A 6 8.50 18.75 -36.23
N ALA A 7 9.08 19.41 -35.23
CA ALA A 7 9.80 18.72 -34.16
C ALA A 7 8.76 18.06 -33.23
N ALA A 8 8.61 16.73 -33.33
CA ALA A 8 7.87 15.96 -32.35
C ALA A 8 8.64 15.98 -31.02
N SER A 9 8.14 16.72 -30.03
CA SER A 9 8.67 16.64 -28.66
C SER A 9 8.34 15.26 -28.09
N ALA A 10 9.36 14.43 -27.86
CA ALA A 10 9.20 13.24 -27.06
C ALA A 10 8.81 13.67 -25.64
N ALA A 11 7.56 13.40 -25.24
CA ALA A 11 7.17 13.55 -23.85
C ALA A 11 7.99 12.57 -23.01
N SER A 12 8.81 13.09 -22.10
CA SER A 12 9.58 12.25 -21.17
C SER A 12 8.60 11.54 -20.24
N VAL A 13 8.35 10.25 -20.49
CA VAL A 13 7.57 9.39 -19.60
C VAL A 13 8.37 9.21 -18.31
N SER A 14 7.97 9.94 -17.27
CA SER A 14 8.63 9.86 -15.96
C SER A 14 8.12 8.65 -15.16
N MET A 15 8.89 8.18 -14.18
CA MET A 15 8.40 7.17 -13.24
C MET A 15 7.24 7.75 -12.42
N PRO A 16 6.16 6.98 -12.17
CA PRO A 16 5.10 7.44 -11.29
C PRO A 16 5.67 7.69 -9.88
N THR A 17 5.08 8.65 -9.16
CA THR A 17 5.50 9.00 -7.81
C THR A 17 4.41 8.70 -6.80
N LYS A 18 4.79 8.16 -5.64
CA LYS A 18 3.85 7.84 -4.57
C LYS A 18 3.40 9.06 -3.79
N ALA A 19 2.25 8.92 -3.13
CA ALA A 19 1.81 9.89 -2.13
C ALA A 19 2.62 9.71 -0.84
N GLU A 20 3.08 10.81 -0.26
CA GLU A 20 3.93 10.81 0.94
C GLU A 20 3.22 11.49 2.11
N PRO A 21 3.16 10.87 3.30
CA PRO A 21 2.61 11.50 4.50
C PRO A 21 3.22 12.88 4.76
N THR A 22 2.38 13.87 5.06
CA THR A 22 2.81 15.20 5.54
C THR A 22 2.57 15.39 7.03
N VAL A 23 1.87 14.43 7.65
CA VAL A 23 1.60 14.35 9.08
C VAL A 23 2.05 12.97 9.51
N ASP A 24 2.75 12.89 10.65
CA ASP A 24 3.20 11.62 11.24
C ASP A 24 2.02 10.63 11.36
N PRO A 25 2.12 9.42 10.75
CA PRO A 25 1.08 8.40 10.79
C PRO A 25 0.62 8.00 12.19
N SER A 26 1.49 8.09 13.20
CA SER A 26 1.12 7.82 14.60
C SER A 26 0.04 8.76 15.15
N ASN A 27 -0.17 9.91 14.50
CA ASN A 27 -1.20 10.89 14.88
C ASN A 27 -2.50 10.72 14.09
N TRP A 28 -2.60 9.75 13.19
CA TRP A 28 -3.83 9.57 12.42
C TRP A 28 -4.91 8.87 13.23
N ILE A 29 -4.53 8.02 14.18
CA ILE A 29 -5.42 7.26 15.05
C ILE A 29 -4.90 7.45 16.47
N MET A 30 -5.75 7.98 17.33
CA MET A 30 -5.43 8.38 18.69
C MET A 30 -6.24 7.54 19.67
N ALA A 31 -5.70 7.32 20.87
CA ALA A 31 -6.41 6.60 21.93
C ALA A 31 -7.78 7.21 22.27
N SER A 32 -7.98 8.51 22.02
CA SER A 32 -9.25 9.19 22.22
C SER A 32 -10.33 8.88 21.17
N ASP A 33 -10.00 8.15 20.10
CA ASP A 33 -10.98 7.78 19.07
C ASP A 33 -11.80 6.53 19.43
N PHE A 34 -11.44 5.81 20.50
CA PHE A 34 -12.10 4.57 20.91
C PHE A 34 -12.13 4.42 22.44
N PRO A 35 -13.13 3.70 22.99
CA PRO A 35 -13.15 3.37 24.41
C PRO A 35 -12.01 2.41 24.79
N PRO A 36 -11.72 2.23 26.10
CA PRO A 36 -10.68 1.30 26.55
C PRO A 36 -10.83 -0.10 25.93
N ILE A 37 -9.77 -0.56 25.26
CA ILE A 37 -9.72 -1.87 24.59
C ILE A 37 -9.36 -2.92 25.63
N ASN A 38 -10.22 -3.93 25.82
CA ASN A 38 -10.01 -5.03 26.77
C ASN A 38 -9.52 -6.32 26.10
N GLN A 39 -9.26 -6.30 24.80
CA GLN A 39 -8.79 -7.46 24.03
C GLN A 39 -7.27 -7.46 23.92
N ALA A 40 -6.70 -8.68 23.91
CA ALA A 40 -5.30 -8.90 23.56
C ALA A 40 -5.01 -8.39 22.14
N ILE A 41 -3.75 -8.02 21.90
CA ILE A 41 -3.18 -7.44 20.68
C ILE A 41 -4.05 -7.66 19.43
N SER A 42 -4.61 -6.56 18.90
CA SER A 42 -5.37 -6.58 17.65
C SER A 42 -4.61 -5.79 16.59
N ASN A 43 -4.42 -6.38 15.40
CA ASN A 43 -3.86 -5.69 14.24
C ASN A 43 -4.99 -5.45 13.23
N ILE A 44 -5.10 -4.21 12.74
CA ILE A 44 -6.03 -3.83 11.68
C ILE A 44 -5.21 -3.45 10.45
N THR A 45 -5.54 -4.05 9.30
CA THR A 45 -5.02 -3.61 8.00
C THR A 45 -6.14 -2.91 7.25
N TYR A 46 -5.88 -1.71 6.73
CA TYR A 46 -6.83 -0.97 5.92
C TYR A 46 -6.17 -0.41 4.66
N GLU A 47 -6.96 -0.26 3.61
CA GLU A 47 -6.60 0.48 2.39
C GLU A 47 -7.15 1.89 2.46
N LEU A 48 -6.27 2.87 2.26
CA LEU A 48 -6.61 4.27 2.17
C LEU A 48 -6.49 4.73 0.71
N THR A 49 -7.62 5.13 0.12
CA THR A 49 -7.63 5.81 -1.17
C THR A 49 -7.53 7.31 -0.94
N LEU A 50 -6.57 7.92 -1.60
CA LEU A 50 -6.31 9.34 -1.61
C LEU A 50 -6.76 9.91 -2.95
N ASN A 51 -7.42 11.06 -2.91
CA ASN A 51 -7.73 11.80 -4.13
C ASN A 51 -6.49 12.51 -4.70
N ARG A 52 -6.67 13.14 -5.87
CA ARG A 52 -5.62 13.87 -6.60
C ARG A 52 -4.98 15.01 -5.80
N GLN A 53 -5.57 15.43 -4.69
CA GLN A 53 -5.04 16.46 -3.79
C GLN A 53 -4.29 15.86 -2.58
N GLY A 54 -4.13 14.53 -2.50
CA GLY A 54 -3.47 13.86 -1.39
C GLY A 54 -4.32 13.83 -0.10
N LYS A 55 -5.64 13.98 -0.23
CA LYS A 55 -6.58 13.85 0.90
C LYS A 55 -7.24 12.47 0.89
N PRO A 56 -7.48 11.87 2.06
CA PRO A 56 -8.29 10.67 2.17
C PRO A 56 -9.67 10.86 1.53
N ASP A 57 -10.02 9.94 0.65
CA ASP A 57 -11.27 9.93 -0.12
C ASP A 57 -12.11 8.68 0.19
N ARG A 58 -11.44 7.57 0.49
CA ARG A 58 -12.07 6.31 0.91
C ARG A 58 -11.14 5.53 1.85
N CYS A 59 -11.72 4.87 2.84
CA CYS A 59 -11.04 3.87 3.67
C CYS A 59 -11.77 2.53 3.58
N THR A 60 -11.04 1.42 3.50
CA THR A 60 -11.61 0.08 3.45
C THR A 60 -10.80 -0.87 4.33
N ILE A 61 -11.46 -1.54 5.27
CA ILE A 61 -10.81 -2.56 6.10
C ILE A 61 -10.50 -3.79 5.25
N VAL A 62 -9.24 -4.21 5.25
CA VAL A 62 -8.75 -5.41 4.55
C VAL A 62 -8.62 -6.58 5.51
N PHE A 63 -8.12 -6.31 6.72
CA PHE A 63 -8.04 -7.29 7.81
C PHE A 63 -8.60 -6.65 9.08
N SER A 64 -9.70 -7.22 9.57
CA SER A 64 -10.45 -6.73 10.73
C SER A 64 -9.85 -7.21 12.03
N SER A 65 -9.97 -6.37 13.07
CA SER A 65 -9.70 -6.76 14.46
C SER A 65 -10.75 -7.71 15.05
N SER A 66 -11.80 -8.07 14.29
CA SER A 66 -13.06 -8.65 14.77
C SER A 66 -13.92 -7.72 15.65
N SER A 67 -13.51 -6.45 15.80
CA SER A 67 -14.28 -5.40 16.44
C SER A 67 -14.70 -4.33 15.43
N ALA A 68 -16.00 -4.27 15.13
CA ALA A 68 -16.55 -3.27 14.21
C ALA A 68 -16.34 -1.83 14.71
N GLU A 69 -16.29 -1.62 16.02
CA GLU A 69 -16.04 -0.31 16.63
C GLU A 69 -14.59 0.14 16.39
N LEU A 70 -13.61 -0.75 16.59
CA LEU A 70 -12.20 -0.44 16.33
C LEU A 70 -11.94 -0.21 14.85
N ASP A 71 -12.51 -1.04 13.99
CA ASP A 71 -12.44 -0.89 12.55
C ASP A 71 -13.00 0.48 12.09
N ALA A 72 -14.15 0.89 12.64
CA ALA A 72 -14.75 2.20 12.36
C ALA A 72 -13.90 3.36 12.88
N ALA A 73 -13.34 3.24 14.09
CA ALA A 73 -12.46 4.25 14.68
C ALA A 73 -11.17 4.43 13.87
N VAL A 74 -10.55 3.34 13.42
CA VAL A 74 -9.35 3.37 12.55
C VAL A 74 -9.63 4.11 11.26
N CYS A 75 -10.68 3.70 10.52
CA CYS A 75 -11.00 4.36 9.26
C CYS A 75 -11.42 5.83 9.49
N GLY A 76 -12.24 6.11 10.51
CA GLY A 76 -12.66 7.46 10.84
C GLY A 76 -11.49 8.39 11.17
N GLY A 77 -10.53 7.89 11.96
CA GLY A 77 -9.32 8.63 12.32
C GLY A 77 -8.43 8.93 11.12
N ALA A 78 -8.11 7.90 10.33
CA ALA A 78 -7.32 8.04 9.11
C ALA A 78 -7.97 9.01 8.13
N MET A 79 -9.28 8.86 7.87
CA MET A 79 -10.03 9.77 6.98
C MET A 79 -10.01 11.22 7.48
N LYS A 80 -10.10 11.44 8.80
CA LYS A 80 -10.11 12.77 9.41
C LYS A 80 -8.75 13.45 9.34
N ARG A 81 -7.67 12.74 9.71
CA ARG A 81 -6.36 13.34 10.04
C ARG A 81 -5.24 13.06 9.04
N ALA A 82 -5.29 11.97 8.27
CA ALA A 82 -4.21 11.65 7.35
C ALA A 82 -4.12 12.69 6.22
N ARG A 83 -2.90 13.14 5.90
CA ARG A 83 -2.64 14.13 4.85
C ARG A 83 -1.37 13.76 4.11
N PHE A 84 -1.37 13.95 2.80
CA PHE A 84 -0.28 13.53 1.93
C PHE A 84 0.08 14.60 0.91
N ARG A 85 1.35 14.61 0.49
CA ARG A 85 1.75 15.18 -0.78
C ARG A 85 1.16 14.30 -1.89
N PRO A 86 0.51 14.86 -2.92
CA PRO A 86 -0.13 14.05 -3.95
C PRO A 86 0.83 13.12 -4.69
N ALA A 87 0.33 11.93 -5.02
CA ALA A 87 0.93 11.07 -6.03
C ALA A 87 0.84 11.71 -7.42
N LYS A 88 1.73 11.31 -8.33
CA LYS A 88 1.70 11.75 -9.73
C LYS A 88 1.89 10.57 -10.66
N ASP A 89 1.14 10.57 -11.76
CA ASP A 89 1.31 9.60 -12.84
C ASP A 89 2.60 9.84 -13.64
N ARG A 90 2.80 9.03 -14.69
CA ARG A 90 3.96 9.11 -15.58
C ARG A 90 4.05 10.43 -16.37
N ASN A 91 2.94 11.13 -16.55
CA ASN A 91 2.87 12.45 -17.18
C ASN A 91 3.14 13.59 -16.17
N GLY A 92 3.34 13.25 -14.90
CA GLY A 92 3.49 14.22 -13.81
C GLY A 92 2.17 14.82 -13.33
N ALA A 93 1.02 14.32 -13.80
CA ALA A 93 -0.29 14.80 -13.40
C ALA A 93 -0.69 14.17 -12.04
N PRO A 94 -1.32 14.93 -11.13
CA PRO A 94 -1.80 14.39 -9.87
C PRO A 94 -2.82 13.26 -10.09
N ALA A 95 -2.64 12.14 -9.38
CA ALA A 95 -3.43 10.93 -9.56
C ALA A 95 -4.10 10.50 -8.25
N PHE A 96 -5.17 9.70 -8.34
CA PHE A 96 -5.63 8.94 -7.18
C PHE A 96 -4.53 7.98 -6.74
N PHE A 97 -4.47 7.71 -5.45
CA PHE A 97 -3.45 6.84 -4.88
C PHE A 97 -4.04 5.90 -3.83
N VAL A 98 -3.71 4.61 -3.89
CA VAL A 98 -4.10 3.63 -2.88
C VAL A 98 -2.86 3.06 -2.22
N ARG A 99 -2.88 3.01 -0.89
CA ARG A 99 -1.87 2.34 -0.07
C ARG A 99 -2.52 1.57 1.07
N ARG A 100 -1.83 0.53 1.54
CA ARG A 100 -2.19 -0.19 2.76
C ARG A 100 -1.48 0.40 3.95
N GLU A 101 -2.18 0.37 5.07
CA GLU A 101 -1.70 0.82 6.37
C GLU A 101 -2.05 -0.25 7.41
N ARG A 102 -1.21 -0.35 8.43
CA ARG A 102 -1.37 -1.31 9.53
C ARG A 102 -1.32 -0.59 10.86
N VAL A 103 -2.24 -0.94 11.75
CA VAL A 103 -2.32 -0.38 13.09
C VAL A 103 -2.41 -1.53 14.07
N GLY A 104 -1.47 -1.55 15.01
CA GLY A 104 -1.47 -2.49 16.13
C GLY A 104 -1.96 -1.79 17.40
N PHE A 105 -2.84 -2.46 18.14
CA PHE A 105 -3.30 -2.01 19.45
C PHE A 105 -2.65 -2.88 20.52
N VAL A 106 -1.92 -2.26 21.45
CA VAL A 106 -1.40 -2.93 22.66
C VAL A 106 -2.25 -2.55 23.86
N ALA A 107 -2.64 -3.55 24.65
CA ALA A 107 -3.39 -3.35 25.89
C ALA A 107 -2.48 -2.99 27.08
N ASP A 108 -1.18 -3.19 26.95
CA ASP A 108 -0.17 -2.96 27.99
C ASP A 108 1.04 -2.24 27.38
N GLU A 109 1.27 -1.00 27.81
CA GLU A 109 2.37 -0.15 27.34
C GLU A 109 3.75 -0.73 27.70
N SER A 110 3.86 -1.62 28.69
CA SER A 110 5.14 -2.28 29.02
C SER A 110 5.57 -3.32 27.97
N GLN A 111 4.65 -3.69 27.06
CA GLN A 111 4.92 -4.57 25.92
C GLN A 111 5.26 -3.79 24.64
N THR A 112 5.54 -2.48 24.73
CA THR A 112 6.14 -1.73 23.62
C THR A 112 7.60 -2.12 23.45
N GLY A 113 7.82 -3.32 22.92
CA GLY A 113 9.12 -3.85 22.56
C GLY A 113 8.93 -4.76 21.35
N ASP A 114 9.51 -4.35 20.23
CA ASP A 114 9.60 -5.14 19.00
C ASP A 114 8.29 -5.33 18.19
N TYR A 115 7.69 -4.23 17.71
CA TYR A 115 6.94 -4.31 16.44
C TYR A 115 7.93 -4.45 15.29
N ARG A 116 8.34 -5.68 15.03
CA ARG A 116 9.08 -6.08 13.83
C ARG A 116 8.43 -7.36 13.34
N ASN A 117 7.53 -7.26 12.38
CA ASN A 117 7.21 -8.34 11.44
C ASN A 117 6.49 -7.76 10.21
N GLU A 118 7.30 -7.54 9.18
CA GLU A 118 6.99 -7.57 7.76
C GLU A 118 6.16 -6.39 7.20
N ASP A 119 6.85 -5.30 6.85
CA ASP A 119 6.34 -4.13 6.10
C ASP A 119 5.72 -4.46 4.72
N ALA A 120 5.63 -5.73 4.36
CA ALA A 120 5.13 -6.21 3.09
C ALA A 120 3.59 -6.30 3.09
N ASP A 121 2.98 -5.77 2.04
CA ASP A 121 1.58 -5.92 1.70
C ASP A 121 1.25 -7.27 1.05
N ILE A 122 2.26 -7.87 0.43
CA ILE A 122 2.21 -9.17 -0.24
C ILE A 122 3.47 -9.94 0.18
N VAL A 123 3.30 -11.14 0.73
CA VAL A 123 4.43 -12.00 1.12
C VAL A 123 4.49 -13.20 0.20
N ILE A 124 5.66 -13.43 -0.39
CA ILE A 124 5.93 -14.57 -1.27
C ILE A 124 7.00 -15.43 -0.60
N SER A 125 6.60 -16.62 -0.14
CA SER A 125 7.52 -17.58 0.47
C SER A 125 8.16 -18.47 -0.60
N LEU A 126 9.48 -18.41 -0.72
CA LEU A 126 10.26 -19.16 -1.71
C LEU A 126 11.34 -19.99 -1.00
N PRO A 127 11.41 -21.32 -1.24
CA PRO A 127 12.45 -22.17 -0.67
C PRO A 127 13.87 -21.75 -1.04
N GLU A 128 14.04 -21.09 -2.19
CA GLU A 128 15.34 -20.66 -2.72
C GLU A 128 15.87 -19.39 -2.05
N VAL A 129 15.01 -18.62 -1.36
CA VAL A 129 15.46 -17.48 -0.57
C VAL A 129 16.23 -18.01 0.65
N PRO A 130 17.46 -17.56 0.93
CA PRO A 130 18.20 -18.03 2.09
C PRO A 130 17.44 -17.77 3.40
N GLN A 131 17.55 -18.70 4.35
CA GLN A 131 17.01 -18.53 5.70
C GLN A 131 17.57 -17.24 6.32
N ASN A 132 16.72 -16.48 7.02
CA ASN A 132 17.02 -15.17 7.61
C ASN A 132 17.34 -14.03 6.62
N ASN A 133 17.17 -14.23 5.31
CA ASN A 133 17.15 -13.14 4.34
C ASN A 133 15.71 -12.71 4.07
N SER A 134 15.49 -11.40 3.97
CA SER A 134 14.23 -10.82 3.53
C SER A 134 14.51 -9.77 2.47
N TYR A 135 13.90 -9.95 1.30
CA TYR A 135 13.90 -8.94 0.25
C TYR A 135 12.59 -8.18 0.27
N LEU A 136 12.63 -6.90 -0.03
CA LEU A 136 11.48 -6.01 -0.09
C LEU A 136 11.54 -5.19 -1.36
N THR A 137 10.51 -5.34 -2.19
CA THR A 137 10.33 -4.59 -3.43
C THR A 137 9.12 -3.67 -3.28
N GLU A 138 9.33 -2.36 -3.32
CA GLU A 138 8.25 -1.40 -3.44
C GLU A 138 7.83 -1.25 -4.92
N ILE A 139 6.56 -1.47 -5.20
CA ILE A 139 5.99 -1.37 -6.55
C ILE A 139 4.87 -0.32 -6.63
N LEU A 140 4.68 0.21 -7.83
CA LEU A 140 3.57 1.10 -8.21
C LEU A 140 2.84 0.52 -9.42
N LEU A 141 1.58 0.14 -9.19
CA LEU A 141 0.66 -0.33 -10.22
C LEU A 141 -0.14 0.85 -10.76
N THR A 142 -0.11 1.08 -12.07
CA THR A 142 -0.94 2.11 -12.72
C THR A 142 -2.25 1.49 -13.19
N MET A 143 -3.35 2.01 -12.67
CA MET A 143 -4.71 1.57 -12.99
C MET A 143 -5.35 2.55 -13.98
N ALA A 144 -5.90 2.03 -15.07
CA ALA A 144 -6.61 2.80 -16.08
C ALA A 144 -8.05 3.13 -15.66
N GLU A 145 -8.74 3.95 -16.46
CA GLU A 145 -10.11 4.41 -16.17
C GLU A 145 -11.14 3.29 -16.13
N ASP A 146 -10.95 2.24 -16.94
CA ASP A 146 -11.78 1.05 -16.97
C ASP A 146 -11.48 0.06 -15.82
N GLY A 147 -10.52 0.39 -14.96
CA GLY A 147 -10.07 -0.43 -13.85
C GLY A 147 -9.05 -1.50 -14.22
N THR A 148 -8.59 -1.55 -15.47
CA THR A 148 -7.53 -2.47 -15.88
C THR A 148 -6.16 -1.98 -15.40
N LEU A 149 -5.27 -2.92 -15.14
CA LEU A 149 -3.88 -2.61 -14.88
C LEU A 149 -3.18 -2.27 -16.21
N SER A 150 -2.62 -1.08 -16.33
CA SER A 150 -1.89 -0.66 -17.54
C SER A 150 -0.38 -0.79 -17.40
N ASP A 151 0.16 -0.80 -16.18
CA ASP A 151 1.60 -0.80 -15.95
C ASP A 151 1.97 -1.22 -14.51
N CYS A 152 3.12 -1.87 -14.34
CA CYS A 152 3.75 -2.14 -13.04
C CYS A 152 5.19 -1.63 -13.04
N ALA A 153 5.51 -0.78 -12.06
CA ALA A 153 6.81 -0.12 -11.96
C ALA A 153 7.50 -0.44 -10.62
N ILE A 154 8.77 -0.86 -10.68
CA ILE A 154 9.61 -1.04 -9.49
C ILE A 154 10.11 0.32 -9.02
N ARG A 155 9.75 0.74 -7.80
CA ARG A 155 10.10 2.04 -7.25
C ARG A 155 11.41 2.00 -6.47
N GLN A 156 11.58 0.98 -5.65
CA GLN A 156 12.76 0.71 -4.83
C GLN A 156 12.81 -0.80 -4.55
N SER A 157 13.99 -1.41 -4.62
CA SER A 157 14.16 -2.83 -4.36
C SER A 157 15.55 -3.10 -3.81
N ASN A 158 15.66 -4.06 -2.89
CA ASN A 158 16.91 -4.72 -2.54
C ASN A 158 16.97 -6.18 -3.06
N ALA A 159 15.99 -6.57 -3.88
CA ALA A 159 15.86 -7.91 -4.44
C ALA A 159 16.63 -8.05 -5.76
N GLU A 160 16.85 -9.30 -6.18
CA GLU A 160 17.41 -9.62 -7.50
C GLU A 160 16.34 -9.41 -8.60
N PRO A 161 16.74 -9.13 -9.86
CA PRO A 161 15.78 -8.82 -10.95
C PRO A 161 14.71 -9.88 -11.20
N ALA A 162 15.01 -11.15 -10.91
CA ALA A 162 14.03 -12.24 -11.02
C ALA A 162 12.89 -12.10 -9.99
N LEU A 163 13.20 -11.67 -8.76
CA LEU A 163 12.22 -11.42 -7.72
C LEU A 163 11.41 -10.15 -8.01
N ASP A 164 12.03 -9.10 -8.54
CA ASP A 164 11.31 -7.90 -8.97
C ASP A 164 10.27 -8.22 -10.07
N LYS A 165 10.64 -9.07 -11.04
CA LYS A 165 9.71 -9.55 -12.06
C LYS A 165 8.55 -10.32 -11.41
N LEU A 166 8.85 -11.22 -10.47
CA LEU A 166 7.84 -11.99 -9.75
C LEU A 166 6.92 -11.10 -8.90
N ALA A 167 7.45 -10.02 -8.31
CA ALA A 167 6.66 -9.04 -7.56
C ALA A 167 5.57 -8.44 -8.45
N CYS A 168 5.95 -7.94 -9.63
CA CYS A 168 4.98 -7.42 -10.59
C CYS A 168 4.01 -8.48 -11.09
N GLU A 169 4.48 -9.70 -11.39
CA GLU A 169 3.62 -10.80 -11.86
C GLU A 169 2.51 -11.14 -10.85
N VAL A 170 2.87 -11.37 -9.58
CA VAL A 170 1.91 -11.68 -8.52
C VAL A 170 0.98 -10.50 -8.26
N ALA A 171 1.54 -9.30 -8.13
CA ALA A 171 0.75 -8.11 -7.82
C ALA A 171 -0.22 -7.72 -8.95
N SER A 172 0.05 -8.14 -10.19
CA SER A 172 -0.81 -7.89 -11.35
C SER A 172 -2.02 -8.83 -11.45
N SER A 173 -2.13 -9.84 -10.57
CA SER A 173 -3.30 -10.71 -10.55
C SER A 173 -4.58 -9.90 -10.27
N PRO A 174 -5.72 -10.19 -10.93
CA PRO A 174 -6.94 -9.40 -10.78
C PRO A 174 -7.48 -9.30 -9.34
N GLN A 175 -7.15 -10.28 -8.49
CA GLN A 175 -7.54 -10.32 -7.09
C GLN A 175 -6.72 -9.37 -6.22
N ILE A 176 -5.49 -9.05 -6.65
CA ILE A 176 -4.57 -8.14 -5.94
C ILE A 176 -4.63 -6.74 -6.55
N ALA A 177 -4.52 -6.62 -7.87
CA ALA A 177 -4.65 -5.37 -8.61
C ALA A 177 -6.12 -4.93 -8.77
N ALA A 178 -6.87 -4.89 -7.67
CA ALA A 178 -8.26 -4.48 -7.70
C ALA A 178 -8.41 -3.01 -8.17
N PRO A 179 -9.43 -2.69 -8.99
CA PRO A 179 -9.70 -1.32 -9.44
C PRO A 179 -9.77 -0.33 -8.27
N ILE A 180 -9.23 0.87 -8.48
CA ILE A 180 -9.28 1.94 -7.48
C ILE A 180 -10.68 2.54 -7.49
N ARG A 181 -11.26 2.74 -6.30
CA ARG A 181 -12.58 3.33 -6.12
C ARG A 181 -12.52 4.62 -5.32
N ASP A 182 -13.19 5.65 -5.81
CA ASP A 182 -13.35 6.92 -5.08
C ASP A 182 -14.31 6.78 -3.88
N GLY A 183 -14.51 7.87 -3.13
CA GLY A 183 -15.43 7.94 -2.00
C GLY A 183 -16.90 7.64 -2.36
N ASN A 184 -17.29 7.79 -3.63
CA ASN A 184 -18.62 7.45 -4.14
C ASN A 184 -18.71 6.00 -4.66
N GLY A 185 -17.60 5.27 -4.68
CA GLY A 185 -17.51 3.90 -5.18
C GLY A 185 -17.28 3.76 -6.68
N ASN A 186 -17.11 4.87 -7.40
CA ASN A 186 -16.82 4.85 -8.84
C ASN A 186 -15.39 4.38 -9.08
N THR A 187 -15.18 3.61 -10.15
CA THR A 187 -13.83 3.27 -10.60
C THR A 187 -13.12 4.53 -11.10
N VAL A 188 -11.87 4.75 -10.68
CA VAL A 188 -11.05 5.89 -11.08
C VAL A 188 -9.64 5.44 -11.49
N PRO A 189 -9.00 6.11 -12.45
CA PRO A 189 -7.60 5.85 -12.77
C PRO A 189 -6.71 6.35 -11.63
N GLY A 190 -5.59 5.68 -11.41
CA GLY A 190 -4.67 6.06 -10.35
C GLY A 190 -3.51 5.11 -10.18
N ILE A 191 -2.87 5.20 -9.03
CA ILE A 191 -1.71 4.38 -8.69
C ILE A 191 -2.01 3.60 -7.42
N ARG A 192 -1.79 2.29 -7.44
CA ARG A 192 -1.86 1.42 -6.26
C ARG A 192 -0.45 1.03 -5.87
N ASN A 193 -0.11 1.21 -4.61
CA ASN A 193 1.22 0.90 -4.07
C ASN A 193 1.18 -0.38 -3.25
N TYR A 194 2.22 -1.18 -3.41
CA TYR A 194 2.47 -2.35 -2.58
C TYR A 194 3.94 -2.46 -2.23
N TYR A 195 4.19 -2.94 -1.02
CA TYR A 195 5.45 -3.53 -0.63
C TYR A 195 5.36 -5.05 -0.79
N VAL A 196 6.25 -5.66 -1.58
CA VAL A 196 6.28 -7.11 -1.82
C VAL A 196 7.49 -7.70 -1.10
N GLY A 197 7.24 -8.54 -0.12
CA GLY A 197 8.24 -9.22 0.68
C GLY A 197 8.54 -10.61 0.14
N PHE A 198 9.81 -10.97 0.08
CA PHE A 198 10.28 -12.32 -0.23
C PHE A 198 11.05 -12.86 0.95
N GLY A 199 10.73 -14.08 1.35
CA GLY A 199 11.38 -14.76 2.46
C GLY A 199 11.28 -16.26 2.32
N ASN A 200 11.98 -16.96 3.19
CA ASN A 200 11.86 -18.40 3.35
C ASN A 200 11.38 -18.66 4.77
N ALA A 201 10.07 -18.49 4.98
CA ALA A 201 9.47 -18.85 6.24
C ALA A 201 9.63 -20.37 6.43
N PRO A 202 10.05 -20.86 7.61
CA PRO A 202 10.02 -22.29 7.87
C PRO A 202 8.59 -22.78 7.63
N THR A 203 8.45 -23.89 6.92
CA THR A 203 7.17 -24.60 6.82
C THR A 203 6.65 -24.79 8.24
N LEU A 204 5.42 -24.32 8.52
CA LEU A 204 4.69 -24.62 9.76
C LEU A 204 4.42 -26.14 9.79
N GLY A 205 5.45 -26.90 10.15
CA GLY A 205 5.54 -28.34 10.06
C GLY A 205 6.41 -28.90 11.17
N ALA A 206 6.30 -28.36 12.38
CA ALA A 206 6.75 -28.98 13.64
C ALA A 206 6.32 -28.14 14.86
N ILE A 207 5.02 -27.92 15.05
CA ILE A 207 4.50 -27.71 16.41
C ILE A 207 3.71 -28.97 16.72
N SER A 208 4.40 -29.95 17.33
CA SER A 208 3.71 -31.09 17.91
C SER A 208 2.76 -30.56 18.99
N ARG A 209 1.53 -31.06 18.98
CA ARG A 209 0.59 -30.91 20.08
C ARG A 209 1.15 -31.47 21.38
#